data_AF-A0A1J5P108-F1
#
_entry.id   AF-A0A1J5P108-F1
#
_cell.length_a   1.000
_cell.length_b   1.000
_cell.length_c   1.000
_cell.angle_alpha   90.00
_cell.angle_beta   90.00
_cell.angle_gamma   90.00
#
_symmetry.space_group_name_H-M   'P 1'
#
loop_
_entity.id
_entity.type
_entity.pdbx_description
1 polymer ?
#
loop_
_entity_poly.entity_id
_entity_poly.type
_entity_poly.pdbx_seq_one_letter_code
_entity_poly.pdbx_strand_id
1 'polypeptide(L)' 'MYDKQTWSKKSRASLNLYNRITKNENAYEAIYSKYFKKSYNGYPTKKYLKMLKAIKQTEKITVDDIERMYLK' A
#
# COMPACT_ATOMS: atom_id res chain seq x y z
N MET A 1 -21.33 -0.10 -9.52
CA MET A 1 -20.24 -0.05 -10.53
C MET A 1 -19.87 1.37 -11.00
N TYR A 2 -20.54 2.43 -10.51
CA TYR A 2 -20.13 3.83 -10.78
C TYR A 2 -19.97 4.66 -9.49
N ASP A 3 -19.89 4.01 -8.34
CA ASP A 3 -19.90 4.71 -7.05
C ASP A 3 -18.72 5.67 -6.94
N LYS A 4 -17.56 5.34 -7.52
CA LYS A 4 -16.39 6.24 -7.56
C LYS A 4 -16.56 7.47 -8.45
N GLN A 5 -17.57 7.51 -9.33
CA GLN A 5 -17.86 8.65 -10.20
C GLN A 5 -18.58 9.77 -9.45
N THR A 6 -19.38 9.43 -8.44
CA THR A 6 -20.05 10.42 -7.56
C THR A 6 -19.10 11.01 -6.52
N TRP A 7 -17.89 10.45 -6.39
CA TRP A 7 -16.94 10.88 -5.37
C TRP A 7 -16.17 12.14 -5.77
N SER A 8 -16.04 13.04 -4.79
CA SER A 8 -15.18 14.22 -4.91
C SER A 8 -13.72 13.84 -5.17
N LYS A 9 -12.94 14.77 -5.74
CA LYS A 9 -11.49 14.59 -5.95
C LYS A 9 -10.77 14.28 -4.63
N LYS A 10 -11.17 14.95 -3.54
CA LYS A 10 -10.64 14.76 -2.19
C LYS A 10 -10.92 13.35 -1.66
N SER A 11 -12.16 12.85 -1.81
CA SER A 11 -12.52 11.49 -1.39
C SER A 11 -11.72 10.43 -2.16
N ARG A 12 -11.56 10.61 -3.48
CA ARG A 12 -10.73 9.70 -4.31
C ARG A 12 -9.25 9.73 -3.91
N ALA A 13 -8.70 10.91 -3.63
CA ALA A 13 -7.32 11.04 -3.14
C ALA A 13 -7.14 10.31 -1.80
N SER A 14 -8.10 10.49 -0.89
CA SER A 14 -8.10 9.85 0.43
C SER A 14 -8.16 8.33 0.34
N LEU A 15 -9.07 7.79 -0.48
CA LEU A 15 -9.15 6.35 -0.72
C LEU A 15 -7.86 5.80 -1.33
N ASN A 16 -7.22 6.54 -2.25
CA ASN A 16 -5.96 6.10 -2.85
C ASN A 16 -4.82 6.04 -1.83
N LEU A 17 -4.74 7.00 -0.92
CA LEU A 17 -3.77 7.00 0.17
C LEU A 17 -4.02 5.82 1.11
N TYR A 18 -5.27 5.64 1.55
CA TYR A 18 -5.67 4.52 2.39
C TYR A 18 -5.31 3.18 1.74
N ASN A 19 -5.66 2.99 0.46
CA ASN A 19 -5.32 1.78 -0.29
C ASN A 19 -3.80 1.52 -0.37
N ARG A 20 -2.96 2.56 -0.39
CA ARG A 20 -1.50 2.39 -0.37
C ARG A 20 -1.03 1.87 0.99
N ILE A 21 -1.54 2.47 2.08
CA ILE A 21 -1.23 2.06 3.45
C ILE A 21 -1.66 0.61 3.69
N THR A 22 -2.91 0.25 3.38
CA THR A 22 -3.40 -1.13 3.58
C THR A 22 -2.65 -2.14 2.70
N LYS A 23 -2.25 -1.76 1.48
CA LYS A 23 -1.42 -2.64 0.63
C LYS A 23 -0.04 -2.90 1.22
N ASN A 24 0.52 -1.93 1.93
CA ASN A 24 1.80 -2.09 2.61
C ASN A 24 1.68 -3.07 3.79
N GLU A 25 0.67 -2.92 4.64
CA GLU A 25 0.41 -3.88 5.74
C GLU A 25 0.25 -5.31 5.22
N ASN A 26 -0.59 -5.49 4.20
CA ASN A 26 -0.76 -6.79 3.55
C ASN A 26 0.56 -7.34 2.95
N ALA A 27 1.42 -6.47 2.41
CA ALA A 27 2.72 -6.88 1.88
C ALA A 27 3.67 -7.33 3.00
N TYR A 28 3.68 -6.63 4.13
CA TYR A 28 4.41 -7.03 5.34
C TYR A 28 3.92 -8.38 5.86
N GLU A 29 2.63 -8.53 6.10
CA GLU A 29 2.05 -9.81 6.55
C GLU A 29 2.38 -10.96 5.60
N ALA A 30 2.29 -10.72 4.29
CA ALA A 30 2.59 -11.73 3.29
C ALA A 30 4.07 -12.15 3.30
N ILE A 31 5.01 -11.19 3.38
CA ILE A 31 6.45 -11.49 3.47
C ILE A 31 6.76 -12.27 4.75
N TYR A 32 6.16 -11.90 5.87
CA TYR A 32 6.43 -12.51 7.15
C TYR A 32 5.65 -13.81 7.41
N SER A 33 4.67 -14.14 6.57
CA SER A 33 3.87 -15.36 6.68
C SER A 33 4.72 -16.63 6.62
N LYS A 34 4.33 -17.64 7.43
CA LYS A 34 5.00 -18.95 7.50
C LYS A 34 5.11 -19.62 6.12
N TYR A 35 4.04 -19.55 5.32
CA TYR A 35 3.98 -20.19 4.01
C TYR A 35 4.89 -19.53 2.98
N PHE A 36 4.95 -18.19 2.97
CA PHE A 36 5.85 -17.48 2.07
C PHE A 36 7.31 -17.82 2.39
N LYS A 37 7.72 -17.73 3.66
CA LYS A 37 9.07 -18.07 4.12
C LYS A 37 9.47 -19.51 3.80
N LYS A 38 8.55 -20.48 3.91
CA LYS A 38 8.81 -21.88 3.56
C LYS A 38 9.20 -22.07 2.09
N SER A 39 8.60 -21.28 1.19
CA SER A 39 8.85 -21.35 -0.25
C SER A 39 9.93 -20.39 -0.75
N TYR A 40 10.30 -19.41 0.06
CA TYR A 40 11.17 -18.31 -0.32
C TYR A 40 12.62 -18.64 0.03
N ASN A 41 13.42 -18.97 -0.98
CA ASN A 41 14.83 -19.35 -0.82
C ASN A 41 15.79 -18.14 -0.73
N GLY A 42 15.32 -16.96 -0.32
CA GLY A 42 16.17 -15.76 -0.21
C GLY A 42 16.45 -15.02 -1.54
N TYR A 43 16.04 -15.57 -2.68
CA TYR A 43 16.22 -14.93 -3.99
C TYR A 43 15.12 -13.91 -4.31
N PRO A 44 15.42 -12.82 -5.03
CA PRO A 44 14.43 -11.80 -5.39
C PRO A 44 13.41 -12.31 -6.43
N THR A 45 12.37 -12.98 -5.97
CA THR A 45 11.26 -13.42 -6.83
C THR A 45 10.41 -12.23 -7.29
N LYS A 46 9.71 -12.37 -8.42
CA LYS A 46 8.76 -11.35 -8.91
C LYS A 46 7.72 -10.96 -7.85
N LYS A 47 7.22 -11.95 -7.10
CA LYS A 47 6.24 -11.74 -6.01
C LYS A 47 6.85 -10.92 -4.87
N TYR A 48 8.07 -11.27 -4.45
CA TYR A 48 8.81 -10.52 -3.42
C TYR A 48 9.09 -9.08 -3.85
N LEU A 49 9.57 -8.86 -5.07
CA LEU A 49 9.82 -7.52 -5.61
C LEU A 49 8.57 -6.65 -5.66
N LYS A 50 7.40 -7.23 -5.96
CA LYS A 50 6.11 -6.53 -5.92
C LYS A 50 5.75 -6.08 -4.51
N MET A 51 5.97 -6.93 -3.51
CA MET A 51 5.73 -6.61 -2.10
C MET A 51 6.69 -5.52 -1.60
N LEU A 52 7.99 -5.65 -1.89
CA LEU A 52 8.99 -4.62 -1.60
C LEU A 52 8.65 -3.27 -2.25
N LYS A 53 8.16 -3.27 -3.49
CA LYS A 53 7.74 -2.04 -4.16
C LYS A 53 6.57 -1.37 -3.45
N ALA A 54 5.63 -2.14 -2.91
CA ALA A 54 4.52 -1.60 -2.12
C ALA A 54 5.05 -0.96 -0.82
N ILE A 55 5.97 -1.62 -0.13
CA ILE A 55 6.61 -1.10 1.09
C ILE A 55 7.37 0.21 0.84
N LYS A 56 8.21 0.24 -0.21
CA LYS A 56 8.97 1.44 -0.57
C LYS A 56 8.09 2.61 -1.00
N GLN A 57 6.90 2.33 -1.55
CA GLN A 57 5.96 3.38 -1.94
C GLN A 57 5.32 4.05 -0.73
N THR A 58 5.10 3.31 0.35
CA THR A 58 4.54 3.85 1.59
C THR A 58 5.55 4.54 2.47
N GLU A 59 6.83 4.13 2.46
CA GLU A 59 7.91 4.85 3.17
C GLU A 59 8.10 6.28 2.66
N LYS A 60 7.67 6.56 1.43
CA LYS A 60 7.71 7.91 0.83
C LYS A 60 6.53 8.80 1.24
N ILE A 61 5.53 8.26 1.93
CA ILE A 61 4.39 9.04 2.39
C ILE A 61 4.85 9.85 3.60
N THR A 62 4.74 11.17 3.51
CA THR A 62 5.10 12.08 4.58
C THR A 62 3.92 12.42 5.47
N VAL A 63 4.17 12.91 6.69
CA VAL A 63 3.12 13.39 7.58
C VAL A 63 2.34 14.56 6.95
N ASP A 64 3.02 15.42 6.19
CA ASP A 64 2.39 16.51 5.42
C ASP A 64 1.37 15.97 4.38
N ASP A 65 1.65 14.83 3.74
CA ASP A 65 0.68 14.21 2.82
C ASP A 65 -0.61 13.77 3.54
N ILE A 66 -0.48 13.36 4.80
CA ILE A 66 -1.62 12.98 5.66
C ILE A 66 -2.35 14.23 6.14
N GLU A 67 -1.63 15.25 6.60
CA GLU A 67 -2.19 16.52 7.07
C GLU A 67 -2.98 17.24 5.98
N ARG A 68 -2.44 17.30 4.75
CA ARG A 68 -3.14 17.85 3.58
C ARG A 68 -4.46 17.14 3.28
N MET A 69 -4.63 15.90 3.72
CA MET A 69 -5.86 15.13 3.53
C MET A 69 -6.93 15.49 4.58
N TYR A 70 -6.52 15.70 5.83
CA TYR A 70 -7.43 15.98 6.95
C TYR A 70 -7.75 17.47 7.11
N LEU A 71 -6.79 18.37 6.89
CA LEU A 71 -6.87 19.79 7.25
C LEU A 71 -7.24 20.73 6.09
N LYS A 72 -7.29 20.25 4.84
CA LYS A 72 -7.71 21.02 3.65
C LYS A 72 -8.95 20.44 3.00
#